data_AF-A0A3D2IXC7-F1
#
_entry.id   AF-A0A3D2IXC7-F1
#
_cell.length_a   1.000
_cell.length_b   1.000
_cell.length_c   1.000
_cell.angle_alpha   90.00
_cell.angle_beta   90.00
_cell.angle_gamma   90.00
#
_symmetry.space_group_name_H-M   'P 1'
#
loop_
_entity.id
_entity.type
_entity.pdbx_description
1 polymer ?
#
loop_
_entity_poly.entity_id
_entity_poly.type
_entity_poly.pdbx_seq_one_letter_code
_entity_poly.pdbx_strand_id
1 'polypeptide(L)'
;MKTSINLILLSLGLLAFDTNAANTNFNHKGIQNGAISESCYHDPCAVTRIMKSEIVKQKPGYTQLKLKVVSGYKGWDAKKTTWGHEFYTMYVNCSLKRPNLANKSNIEGNILPLGVGEDSWIPGAEYPNTILYLQACHNYDGETEKAGKKFGYNIKEADRFN
;
A
#
# COMPACT_ATOMS: atom_id res chain seq x y z
N MET A 1 -10.79 2.84 -72.33
CA MET A 1 -9.80 2.82 -71.22
C MET A 1 -10.57 2.75 -69.91
N LYS A 2 -10.48 1.64 -69.17
CA LYS A 2 -11.07 1.49 -67.83
C LYS A 2 -9.92 1.29 -66.86
N THR A 3 -9.69 2.29 -66.00
CA THR A 3 -8.66 2.26 -64.97
C THR A 3 -9.30 1.73 -63.69
N SER A 4 -8.91 0.54 -63.26
CA SER A 4 -9.33 -0.02 -61.97
C SER A 4 -8.33 0.43 -60.89
N ILE A 5 -8.83 1.13 -59.88
CA ILE A 5 -8.07 1.53 -58.70
C ILE A 5 -8.25 0.42 -57.66
N ASN A 6 -7.16 -0.29 -57.33
CA ASN A 6 -7.12 -1.23 -56.20
C ASN A 6 -6.88 -0.43 -54.91
N LEU A 7 -7.92 -0.30 -54.08
CA LEU A 7 -7.77 0.21 -52.71
C LEU A 7 -7.26 -0.93 -51.81
N ILE A 8 -6.01 -0.83 -51.37
CA ILE A 8 -5.46 -1.68 -50.31
C ILE A 8 -5.87 -1.06 -48.97
N LEU A 9 -6.86 -1.66 -48.30
CA LEU A 9 -7.16 -1.35 -46.89
C LEU A 9 -6.04 -1.95 -46.02
N LEU A 10 -5.14 -1.10 -45.52
CA LEU A 10 -4.26 -1.44 -44.41
C LEU A 10 -5.08 -1.38 -43.11
N SER A 11 -5.45 -2.54 -42.57
CA SER A 11 -5.96 -2.65 -41.21
C SER A 11 -4.82 -2.43 -40.23
N LEU A 12 -4.73 -1.23 -39.66
CA LEU A 12 -3.91 -0.96 -38.48
C LEU A 12 -4.50 -1.74 -37.31
N GLY A 13 -3.95 -2.92 -37.04
CA GLY A 13 -4.20 -3.65 -35.80
C GLY A 13 -3.72 -2.80 -34.63
N LEU A 14 -4.67 -2.25 -33.86
CA LEU A 14 -4.42 -1.67 -32.55
C LEU A 14 -3.84 -2.78 -31.65
N LEU A 15 -2.51 -2.77 -31.50
CA LEU A 15 -1.86 -3.53 -30.45
C LEU A 15 -2.30 -2.92 -29.11
N ALA A 16 -3.29 -3.56 -28.48
CA ALA A 16 -3.56 -3.35 -27.07
C ALA A 16 -2.28 -3.77 -26.32
N PHE A 17 -1.48 -2.78 -25.92
CA PHE A 17 -0.45 -3.00 -24.93
C PHE A 17 -1.19 -3.29 -23.62
N ASP A 18 -1.39 -4.57 -23.33
CA ASP A 18 -1.64 -4.99 -21.96
C ASP A 18 -0.44 -4.53 -21.16
N THR A 19 -0.61 -3.41 -20.45
CA THR A 19 0.35 -2.92 -19.48
C THR A 19 0.66 -4.11 -18.58
N ASN A 20 1.87 -4.66 -18.69
CA ASN A 20 2.37 -5.69 -17.80
C ASN A 20 2.09 -5.20 -16.39
N ALA A 21 1.06 -5.77 -15.75
CA ALA A 21 0.86 -5.58 -14.33
C ALA A 21 2.13 -6.13 -13.71
N ALA A 22 3.05 -5.24 -13.31
CA ALA A 22 4.28 -5.62 -12.65
C ALA A 22 3.88 -6.63 -11.57
N ASN A 23 4.37 -7.86 -11.71
CA ASN A 23 4.06 -8.93 -10.78
C ASN A 23 4.85 -8.63 -9.51
N THR A 24 4.42 -7.63 -8.76
CA THR A 24 5.03 -7.26 -7.49
C THR A 24 4.71 -8.37 -6.52
N ASN A 25 5.71 -9.20 -6.27
CA ASN A 25 5.71 -10.16 -5.19
C ASN A 25 5.75 -9.39 -3.87
N PHE A 26 4.59 -9.16 -3.27
CA PHE A 26 4.50 -8.59 -1.94
C PHE A 26 5.23 -9.48 -0.92
N ASN A 27 6.00 -8.85 -0.03
CA ASN A 27 6.76 -9.51 1.02
C ASN A 27 6.15 -9.19 2.39
N HIS A 28 5.43 -10.16 2.96
CA HIS A 28 4.66 -9.98 4.18
C HIS A 28 5.43 -10.26 5.49
N LYS A 29 6.75 -10.41 5.42
CA LYS A 29 7.58 -10.76 6.59
C LYS A 29 7.68 -9.65 7.64
N GLY A 30 7.39 -8.39 7.29
CA GLY A 30 7.57 -7.26 8.21
C GLY A 30 6.54 -7.16 9.35
N ILE A 31 5.47 -7.95 9.29
CA ILE A 31 4.33 -7.86 10.24
C ILE A 31 3.91 -9.23 10.78
N GLN A 32 4.87 -10.10 11.05
CA GLN A 32 4.58 -11.38 11.68
C GLN A 32 4.04 -11.19 13.11
N ASN A 33 3.48 -12.25 13.70
CA ASN A 33 2.96 -12.20 15.07
C ASN A 33 4.07 -11.72 16.02
N GLY A 34 3.76 -10.72 16.84
CA GLY A 34 4.69 -10.07 17.76
C GLY A 34 5.45 -8.88 17.18
N ALA A 35 5.42 -8.67 15.86
CA ALA A 35 6.06 -7.52 15.22
C ALA A 35 5.50 -6.19 15.73
N ILE A 36 6.34 -5.17 15.69
CA ILE A 36 6.02 -3.80 16.11
C ILE A 36 6.30 -2.86 14.94
N SER A 37 5.28 -2.10 14.56
CA SER A 37 5.38 -0.96 13.65
C SER A 37 5.41 0.32 14.47
N GLU A 38 6.43 1.15 14.31
CA GLU A 38 6.57 2.43 15.02
C GLU A 38 6.67 3.57 13.98
N SER A 39 5.90 4.63 14.19
CA SER A 39 5.88 5.83 13.35
C SER A 39 6.07 7.06 14.23
N CYS A 40 7.22 7.72 14.08
CA CYS A 40 7.64 8.85 14.91
C CYS A 40 7.56 10.21 14.19
N TYR A 41 6.59 10.40 13.30
CA TYR A 41 6.36 11.69 12.63
C TYR A 41 6.14 12.84 13.64
N HIS A 42 5.46 12.56 14.75
CA HIS A 42 5.36 13.45 15.91
C HIS A 42 5.55 12.68 17.22
N ASP A 43 5.86 13.41 18.29
CA ASP A 43 5.87 12.89 19.67
C ASP A 43 4.45 12.98 20.28
N PRO A 44 3.92 11.91 20.89
CA PRO A 44 4.51 10.57 20.98
C PRO A 44 4.40 9.79 19.66
N CYS A 45 5.37 8.92 19.40
CA CYS A 45 5.32 7.99 18.28
C CYS A 45 4.10 7.11 18.37
N ALA A 46 3.42 6.90 17.24
CA ALA A 46 2.37 5.89 17.12
C ALA A 46 3.02 4.50 16.99
N VAL A 47 2.56 3.55 17.81
CA VAL A 47 3.08 2.18 17.84
C VAL A 47 1.93 1.20 17.61
N THR A 48 2.14 0.22 16.74
CA THR A 48 1.18 -0.86 16.49
C THR A 48 1.87 -2.20 16.71
N ARG A 49 1.32 -3.03 17.59
CA ARG A 49 1.79 -4.41 17.77
C ARG A 49 0.87 -5.38 17.06
N ILE A 50 1.46 -6.26 16.26
CA ILE A 50 0.74 -7.30 15.53
C ILE A 50 0.52 -8.49 16.45
N MET A 51 -0.72 -8.77 16.78
CA MET A 51 -1.09 -9.92 17.63
C MET A 51 -1.33 -11.17 16.79
N LYS A 52 -1.92 -10.99 15.61
CA LYS A 52 -2.12 -12.05 14.63
C LYS A 52 -2.09 -11.47 13.22
N SER A 53 -1.41 -12.15 12.30
CA SER A 53 -1.41 -11.84 10.86
C SER A 53 -1.86 -13.06 10.07
N GLU A 54 -2.72 -12.85 9.08
CA GLU A 54 -3.29 -13.90 8.23
C GLU A 54 -3.52 -13.38 6.82
N ILE A 55 -3.07 -14.11 5.79
CA ILE A 55 -3.47 -13.83 4.40
C ILE A 55 -4.89 -14.37 4.22
N VAL A 56 -5.85 -13.48 3.95
CA VAL A 56 -7.26 -13.85 3.77
C VAL A 56 -7.71 -13.85 2.31
N LYS A 57 -6.92 -13.25 1.42
CA LYS A 57 -7.17 -13.23 -0.03
C LYS A 57 -5.88 -13.02 -0.78
N GLN A 58 -5.65 -13.79 -1.84
CA GLN A 58 -4.49 -13.64 -2.71
C GLN A 58 -4.90 -13.88 -4.16
N LYS A 59 -4.53 -12.95 -5.04
CA LYS A 59 -4.70 -13.04 -6.50
C LYS A 59 -3.56 -12.27 -7.18
N PRO A 60 -3.34 -12.42 -8.50
CA PRO A 60 -2.30 -11.67 -9.19
C PRO A 60 -2.39 -10.16 -8.91
N GLY A 61 -1.29 -9.57 -8.46
CA GLY A 61 -1.18 -8.14 -8.13
C GLY A 61 -1.94 -7.68 -6.88
N TYR A 62 -2.50 -8.58 -6.07
CA TYR A 62 -3.25 -8.22 -4.87
C TYR A 62 -3.16 -9.28 -3.75
N THR A 63 -2.84 -8.82 -2.54
CA THR A 63 -2.97 -9.62 -1.32
C THR A 63 -3.73 -8.84 -0.26
N GLN A 64 -4.70 -9.47 0.40
CA GLN A 64 -5.33 -8.95 1.61
C GLN A 64 -4.79 -9.69 2.84
N LEU A 65 -4.26 -8.92 3.78
CA LEU A 65 -3.89 -9.40 5.10
C LEU A 65 -4.96 -8.99 6.10
N LYS A 66 -5.31 -9.87 7.03
CA LYS A 66 -6.10 -9.56 8.21
C LYS A 66 -5.17 -9.52 9.41
N LEU A 67 -5.12 -8.36 10.07
CA LEU A 67 -4.30 -8.14 11.24
C LEU A 67 -5.20 -7.95 12.46
N LYS A 68 -4.96 -8.72 13.53
CA LYS A 68 -5.41 -8.36 14.87
C LYS A 68 -4.28 -7.58 15.54
N VAL A 69 -4.55 -6.37 15.99
CA VAL A 69 -3.53 -5.46 16.51
C VAL A 69 -3.94 -4.84 17.83
N VAL A 70 -2.95 -4.27 18.53
CA VAL A 70 -3.15 -3.30 19.61
C VAL A 70 -2.31 -2.07 19.31
N SER A 71 -2.91 -0.89 19.47
CA SER A 71 -2.20 0.38 19.33
C SER A 71 -1.57 0.80 20.65
N GLY A 72 -0.51 1.58 20.58
CA GLY A 72 0.15 2.20 21.70
C GLY A 72 0.87 3.46 21.27
N TYR A 73 1.48 4.11 22.24
CA TYR A 73 2.27 5.32 22.05
C TYR A 73 3.57 5.22 22.82
N LYS A 74 4.63 5.82 22.27
CA LYS A 74 5.95 5.85 22.90
C LYS A 74 6.57 7.21 22.65
N GLY A 75 6.89 7.92 23.73
CA GLY A 75 7.63 9.18 23.60
C GLY A 75 9.03 8.93 23.05
N TRP A 76 9.65 9.92 22.39
CA TRP A 76 10.97 9.74 21.76
C TRP A 76 12.03 9.18 22.70
N ASP A 77 12.10 9.67 23.94
CA ASP A 77 13.06 9.22 24.94
C ASP A 77 12.50 8.14 25.88
N ALA A 78 11.26 7.69 25.64
CA ALA A 78 10.60 6.73 26.52
C ALA A 78 11.13 5.30 26.30
N LYS A 79 11.48 4.64 27.40
CA LYS A 79 11.92 3.23 27.38
C LYS A 79 10.78 2.23 27.21
N LYS A 80 9.54 2.65 27.46
CA LYS A 80 8.35 1.79 27.47
C LYS A 80 7.27 2.37 26.58
N THR A 81 6.57 1.50 25.87
CA THR A 81 5.34 1.83 25.14
C THR A 81 4.16 1.77 26.08
N THR A 82 3.33 2.82 26.06
CA THR A 82 2.00 2.80 26.68
C THR A 82 1.04 2.13 25.71
N TRP A 83 0.55 0.94 26.05
CA TRP A 83 -0.38 0.18 25.21
C TRP A 83 -1.82 0.55 25.52
N GLY A 84 -2.65 0.61 24.48
CA GLY A 84 -4.10 0.61 24.64
C GLY A 84 -4.61 -0.73 25.18
N HIS A 85 -5.87 -0.74 25.62
CA HIS A 85 -6.51 -1.93 26.20
C HIS A 85 -7.30 -2.74 25.18
N GLU A 86 -7.66 -2.15 24.04
CA GLU A 86 -8.52 -2.77 23.05
C GLU A 86 -7.72 -3.34 21.88
N PHE A 87 -8.04 -4.58 21.54
CA PHE A 87 -7.60 -5.19 20.30
C PHE A 87 -8.63 -4.93 19.21
N TYR A 88 -8.17 -4.57 18.03
CA TYR A 88 -9.04 -4.41 16.87
C TYR A 88 -8.47 -5.14 15.65
N THR A 89 -9.36 -5.38 14.68
CA THR A 89 -8.99 -5.98 13.41
C THR A 89 -8.89 -4.91 12.34
N MET A 90 -7.84 -4.98 11.54
CA MET A 90 -7.70 -4.20 10.31
C MET A 90 -7.31 -5.11 9.15
N TYR A 91 -7.51 -4.61 7.94
CA TYR A 91 -7.21 -5.30 6.71
C TYR A 91 -6.21 -4.48 5.90
N VAL A 92 -5.07 -5.06 5.57
CA VAL A 92 -4.07 -4.45 4.68
C VAL A 92 -4.33 -4.94 3.27
N ASN A 93 -4.64 -4.02 2.37
CA ASN A 93 -4.90 -4.31 0.96
C ASN A 93 -3.66 -4.00 0.13
N CYS A 94 -2.73 -4.96 0.06
CA CYS A 94 -1.51 -4.84 -0.75
C CYS A 94 -1.88 -4.81 -2.24
N SER A 95 -1.71 -3.66 -2.87
CA SER A 95 -2.03 -3.39 -4.28
C SER A 95 -1.21 -2.20 -4.75
N LEU A 96 -0.60 -2.26 -5.93
CA LEU A 96 0.09 -1.08 -6.49
C LEU A 96 -0.88 0.03 -6.94
N LYS A 97 -2.11 -0.34 -7.29
CA LYS A 97 -3.10 0.61 -7.83
C LYS A 97 -3.96 1.26 -6.76
N ARG A 98 -4.30 0.52 -5.71
CA ARG A 98 -5.19 0.99 -4.63
C ARG A 98 -4.67 0.54 -3.25
N PRO A 99 -3.46 0.95 -2.86
CA PRO A 99 -2.89 0.61 -1.54
C PRO A 99 -3.74 1.22 -0.44
N ASN A 100 -4.27 0.41 0.48
CA ASN A 100 -5.09 0.96 1.58
C ASN A 100 -5.13 0.05 2.81
N LEU A 101 -5.55 0.64 3.92
CA LEU A 101 -5.96 -0.06 5.15
C LEU A 101 -7.47 0.08 5.33
N ALA A 102 -8.15 -1.01 5.67
CA ALA A 102 -9.59 -1.04 5.87
C ALA A 102 -9.96 -1.63 7.24
N ASN A 103 -11.12 -1.24 7.78
CA ASN A 103 -11.67 -1.79 9.03
C ASN A 103 -12.50 -3.07 8.83
N LYS A 104 -12.81 -3.42 7.57
CA LYS A 104 -13.65 -4.57 7.20
C LYS A 104 -13.05 -5.32 6.02
N SER A 105 -13.28 -6.63 5.98
CA SER A 105 -12.83 -7.48 4.88
C SER A 105 -13.54 -7.11 3.59
N ASN A 106 -12.84 -7.22 2.46
CA ASN A 106 -13.33 -6.87 1.11
C ASN A 106 -13.92 -5.46 0.96
N ILE A 107 -13.68 -4.55 1.92
CA ILE A 107 -13.98 -3.12 1.77
C ILE A 107 -12.67 -2.40 1.50
N GLU A 108 -12.74 -1.43 0.61
CA GLU A 108 -11.65 -0.51 0.37
C GLU A 108 -11.70 0.64 1.38
N GLY A 109 -10.58 0.89 2.05
CA GLY A 109 -10.38 2.10 2.84
C GLY A 109 -9.75 3.22 2.01
N ASN A 110 -9.37 4.31 2.67
CA ASN A 110 -8.73 5.44 2.00
C ASN A 110 -7.41 5.03 1.34
N ILE A 111 -7.19 5.46 0.10
CA ILE A 111 -5.98 5.15 -0.65
C ILE A 111 -4.80 5.92 -0.06
N LEU A 112 -3.73 5.18 0.24
CA LEU A 112 -2.50 5.71 0.79
C LEU A 112 -1.72 6.51 -0.27
N PRO A 113 -1.13 7.65 0.10
CA PRO A 113 -0.38 8.54 -0.80
C PRO A 113 1.01 7.99 -1.07
N LEU A 114 1.07 6.92 -1.85
CA LEU A 114 2.32 6.34 -2.36
C LEU A 114 2.56 6.83 -3.79
N GLY A 115 2.90 8.11 -3.94
CA GLY A 115 3.19 8.73 -5.22
C GLY A 115 4.67 8.73 -5.61
N VAL A 116 5.00 9.43 -6.69
CA VAL A 116 6.37 9.67 -7.16
C VAL A 116 6.53 11.14 -7.56
N GLY A 117 7.74 11.69 -7.41
CA GLY A 117 7.98 13.09 -7.76
C GLY A 117 7.23 14.04 -6.83
N GLU A 118 6.42 14.94 -7.39
CA GLU A 118 5.63 15.90 -6.61
C GLU A 118 4.54 15.23 -5.75
N ASP A 119 4.07 14.04 -6.14
CA ASP A 119 3.09 13.25 -5.39
C ASP A 119 3.72 12.40 -4.27
N SER A 120 5.04 12.45 -4.06
CA SER A 120 5.72 11.55 -3.10
C SER A 120 5.61 11.99 -1.64
N TRP A 121 4.79 13.00 -1.34
CA TRP A 121 4.62 13.52 0.02
C TRP A 121 3.52 12.74 0.76
N ILE A 122 3.68 12.56 2.07
CA ILE A 122 2.70 11.85 2.90
C ILE A 122 2.17 12.81 3.98
N PRO A 123 0.83 12.98 4.10
CA PRO A 123 0.23 13.69 5.22
C PRO A 123 0.68 13.11 6.56
N GLY A 124 1.03 14.00 7.50
CA GLY A 124 1.44 13.62 8.86
C GLY A 124 0.54 12.59 9.53
N ALA A 125 -0.78 12.78 9.40
CA ALA A 125 -1.81 11.88 9.94
C ALA A 125 -1.79 10.48 9.30
N GLU A 126 -1.17 10.30 8.14
CA GLU A 126 -1.13 9.06 7.38
C GLU A 126 0.21 8.32 7.46
N TYR A 127 1.25 8.92 8.06
CA TYR A 127 2.54 8.24 8.27
C TYR A 127 2.40 6.90 8.99
N PRO A 128 1.65 6.78 10.13
CA PRO A 128 1.52 5.51 10.82
C PRO A 128 0.94 4.41 9.94
N ASN A 129 -0.09 4.76 9.15
CA ASN A 129 -0.75 3.81 8.25
C ASN A 129 0.15 3.45 7.06
N THR A 130 0.89 4.43 6.53
CA THR A 130 1.78 4.22 5.38
C THR A 130 2.99 3.37 5.76
N ILE A 131 3.62 3.62 6.91
CA ILE A 131 4.71 2.80 7.45
C ILE A 131 4.22 1.37 7.68
N LEU A 132 3.10 1.22 8.40
CA LEU A 132 2.52 -0.11 8.65
C LEU A 132 2.24 -0.85 7.35
N TYR A 133 1.69 -0.17 6.34
CA TYR A 133 1.43 -0.75 5.03
C TYR A 133 2.72 -1.19 4.32
N LEU A 134 3.78 -0.38 4.35
CA LEU A 134 5.05 -0.71 3.70
C LEU A 134 5.77 -1.87 4.39
N GLN A 135 5.72 -1.94 5.72
CA GLN A 135 6.20 -3.09 6.47
C GLN A 135 5.36 -4.34 6.15
N ALA A 136 4.03 -4.17 6.02
CA ALA A 136 3.09 -5.25 5.75
C ALA A 136 3.20 -5.84 4.35
N CYS A 137 3.39 -5.00 3.33
CA CYS A 137 3.34 -5.41 1.93
C CYS A 137 4.73 -5.58 1.32
N HIS A 138 5.77 -4.97 1.89
CA HIS A 138 7.12 -4.98 1.30
C HIS A 138 8.23 -5.33 2.29
N ASN A 139 7.93 -5.54 3.58
CA ASN A 139 8.94 -5.68 4.63
C ASN A 139 9.96 -4.53 4.58
N TYR A 140 9.44 -3.30 4.52
CA TYR A 140 10.23 -2.10 4.31
C TYR A 140 10.07 -1.12 5.46
N ASP A 141 11.20 -0.66 5.97
CA ASP A 141 11.37 0.25 7.11
C ASP A 141 12.13 1.54 6.76
N GLY A 142 12.43 1.75 5.48
CA GLY A 142 13.13 2.95 5.01
C GLY A 142 12.21 4.15 4.79
N GLU A 143 12.77 5.19 4.15
CA GLU A 143 12.07 6.44 3.85
C GLU A 143 10.79 6.19 3.04
N THR A 144 9.68 6.70 3.56
CA THR A 144 8.33 6.46 3.03
C THR A 144 8.08 7.15 1.69
N GLU A 145 8.67 8.31 1.49
CA GLU A 145 8.61 9.16 0.28
C GLU A 145 9.34 8.50 -0.89
N LYS A 146 10.35 7.68 -0.60
CA LYS A 146 11.07 6.89 -1.62
C LYS A 146 10.34 5.60 -1.99
N ALA A 147 9.36 5.16 -1.19
CA ALA A 147 8.71 3.88 -1.36
C ALA A 147 7.93 3.80 -2.68
N GLY A 148 7.32 4.90 -3.13
CA GLY A 148 6.58 4.91 -4.38
C GLY A 148 7.45 4.58 -5.57
N LYS A 149 8.59 5.27 -5.70
CA LYS A 149 9.59 4.98 -6.75
C LYS A 149 10.19 3.58 -6.59
N LYS A 150 10.47 3.16 -5.36
CA LYS A 150 11.11 1.87 -5.08
C LYS A 150 10.25 0.66 -5.46
N PHE A 151 8.95 0.73 -5.18
CA PHE A 151 8.03 -0.40 -5.35
C PHE A 151 7.08 -0.24 -6.54
N GLY A 152 7.20 0.84 -7.31
CA GLY A 152 6.42 1.09 -8.52
C GLY A 152 5.00 1.59 -8.24
N TYR A 153 4.79 2.28 -7.12
CA TYR A 153 3.55 3.03 -6.94
C TYR A 153 3.57 4.31 -7.75
N ASN A 154 2.39 4.75 -8.17
CA ASN A 154 2.18 5.99 -8.89
C ASN A 154 0.78 6.54 -8.54
N ILE A 155 0.49 6.65 -7.24
CA ILE A 155 -0.78 7.19 -6.76
C ILE A 155 -0.70 8.71 -6.80
N LYS A 156 -1.51 9.33 -7.65
CA LYS A 156 -1.64 10.79 -7.70
C LYS A 156 -2.59 11.26 -6.62
N GLU A 157 -2.45 12.49 -6.17
CA GLU A 157 -3.38 13.06 -5.17
C GLU A 157 -4.86 12.96 -5.61
N ALA A 158 -5.14 13.23 -6.88
CA ALA A 158 -6.49 13.12 -7.45
C ALA A 158 -7.06 11.69 -7.40
N ASP A 159 -6.23 10.65 -7.48
CA ASP A 159 -6.69 9.26 -7.47
C ASP A 159 -7.16 8.80 -6.08
N ARG A 160 -6.84 9.57 -5.03
CA ARG A 160 -7.08 9.18 -3.63
C ARG A 160 -8.53 9.38 -3.17
N PHE A 161 -9.27 10.24 -3.88
CA PHE A 161 -10.61 10.66 -3.51
C PHE A 161 -11.67 10.24 -4.55
N ASN A 162 -11.28 9.44 -5.54
CA ASN A 162 -12.12 8.91 -6.62
C ASN A 162 -12.39 7.40 -6.44
#